data_AF-A0A942JEJ3-F1
#
_entry.id   AF-A0A942JEJ3-F1
#
_cell.length_a   1.000
_cell.length_b   1.000
_cell.length_c   1.000
_cell.angle_alpha   90.00
_cell.angle_beta   90.00
_cell.angle_gamma   90.00
#
_symmetry.space_group_name_H-M   'P 1'
#
loop_
_entity.id
_entity.type
_entity.pdbx_description
1 polymer ?
#
loop_
_entity_poly.entity_id
_entity_poly.type
_entity_poly.pdbx_seq_one_letter_code
_entity_poly.pdbx_strand_id
1 'polypeptide(L)' 'MTPTPMKAIRKKCLDCSGNSSLEVELCLIKDCSLYPYRFGKRPQTAEKKGKYVTLKEASR' A
#
# COMPACT_ATOMS: atom_id res chain seq x y z
N MET A 1 16.81 -7.91 -13.10
CA MET A 1 15.36 -7.93 -12.79
C MET A 1 15.08 -7.00 -11.62
N THR A 2 14.47 -5.84 -11.86
CA THR A 2 14.07 -4.89 -10.82
C THR A 2 12.78 -5.39 -10.16
N PRO A 3 12.74 -5.66 -8.84
CA PRO A 3 11.49 -6.02 -8.18
C PRO A 3 10.49 -4.88 -8.33
N THR A 4 9.22 -5.21 -8.52
CA THR A 4 8.17 -4.19 -8.45
C THR A 4 8.20 -3.54 -7.06
N PRO A 5 7.84 -2.26 -6.91
CA PRO A 5 7.86 -1.57 -5.62
C PRO A 5 7.15 -2.36 -4.50
N MET A 6 6.04 -3.01 -4.85
CA MET A 6 5.28 -3.87 -3.94
C MET A 6 6.06 -5.10 -3.46
N LYS A 7 6.80 -5.76 -4.35
CA LYS A 7 7.67 -6.89 -3.99
C LYS A 7 8.85 -6.42 -3.13
N ALA A 8 9.40 -5.25 -3.41
CA ALA A 8 10.47 -4.66 -2.61
C ALA A 8 10.00 -4.32 -1.18
N ILE A 9 8.82 -3.70 -1.04
CA ILE A 9 8.23 -3.40 0.26
C ILE A 9 7.98 -4.68 1.06
N ARG A 10 7.38 -5.70 0.45
CA ARG A 10 7.14 -6.97 1.14
C ARG A 10 8.45 -7.64 1.57
N LYS A 11 9.48 -7.61 0.72
CA LYS A 11 10.81 -8.10 1.08
C LYS A 11 11.39 -7.32 2.28
N LYS A 12 11.17 -6.00 2.34
CA LYS A 12 11.61 -5.19 3.47
C LYS A 12 10.85 -5.51 4.76
N CYS A 13 9.54 -5.79 4.68
CA CYS A 13 8.79 -6.26 5.83
C CYS A 13 9.28 -7.62 6.32
N LEU A 14 9.57 -8.56 5.42
CA LEU A 14 10.16 -9.86 5.77
C LEU A 14 11.52 -9.68 6.46
N ASP A 15 12.40 -8.86 5.90
CA ASP A 15 13.72 -8.53 6.47
C ASP A 15 13.60 -7.94 7.90
N CYS A 16 12.64 -7.04 8.12
CA CYS A 16 12.36 -6.46 9.43
C CYS A 16 11.81 -7.48 10.45
N SER A 17 11.07 -8.48 9.98
CA SER A 17 10.38 -9.49 10.78
C SER A 17 11.13 -10.83 10.85
N GLY A 18 12.46 -10.82 10.63
CA GLY A 18 13.28 -12.03 10.71
C GLY A 18 12.95 -13.08 9.66
N ASN A 19 12.54 -12.65 8.46
CA ASN A 19 12.03 -13.47 7.36
C ASN A 19 10.80 -14.34 7.69
N SER A 20 10.11 -14.06 8.80
CA SER A 20 8.87 -14.74 9.15
C SER A 20 7.66 -14.03 8.55
N SER A 21 6.90 -14.72 7.70
CA SER A 21 5.65 -14.18 7.17
C SER A 21 4.58 -14.01 8.24
N LEU A 22 4.62 -14.83 9.30
CA LEU A 22 3.71 -14.77 10.44
C LEU A 22 3.90 -13.46 11.21
N GLU A 23 5.15 -13.08 11.46
CA GLU A 23 5.52 -11.84 12.13
C GLU A 23 5.12 -10.60 11.31
N VAL A 24 5.18 -10.68 9.98
CA VAL A 24 4.67 -9.59 9.11
C VAL A 24 3.15 -9.45 9.24
N GLU A 25 2.42 -10.55 9.39
CA GLU A 25 0.97 -10.55 9.57
C GLU A 25 0.57 -10.03 10.96
N LEU A 26 1.25 -10.51 12.00
CA LEU A 26 1.06 -10.16 13.41
C LEU A 26 1.77 -8.88 13.84
N CYS A 27 2.39 -8.15 12.90
CA CYS A 27 3.11 -6.92 13.20
C CYS A 27 2.21 -5.92 13.95
N LEU A 28 2.66 -5.52 15.14
CA LEU A 28 1.94 -4.60 16.02
C LEU A 28 2.23 -3.13 15.72
N ILE A 29 3.22 -2.85 14.87
CA ILE A 29 3.69 -1.50 14.52
C ILE A 29 2.75 -0.88 13.48
N LYS A 30 1.54 -0.49 13.92
CA LYS A 30 0.52 0.12 13.05
C LYS A 30 0.93 1.50 12.51
N ASP A 31 1.83 2.19 13.21
CA ASP A 31 2.37 3.50 12.80
C ASP A 31 3.45 3.41 11.72
N CYS A 32 3.84 2.20 11.30
CA CYS A 32 4.81 2.02 10.23
C CYS A 32 4.22 2.48 8.89
N SER A 33 4.92 3.33 8.15
CA SER A 33 4.49 3.80 6.82
C SER A 33 4.32 2.65 5.80
N LEU A 34 4.98 1.51 6.03
CA LEU A 34 4.86 0.30 5.21
C LEU A 34 3.73 -0.64 5.67
N TYR A 35 3.13 -0.42 6.85
CA TYR A 35 2.06 -1.25 7.42
C TYR A 35 0.89 -1.52 6.46
N PRO A 36 0.37 -0.54 5.69
CA PRO A 36 -0.72 -0.82 4.74
C PRO A 36 -0.28 -1.61 3.50
N TYR A 37 1.03 -1.72 3.26
CA TYR A 37 1.62 -2.39 2.10
C TYR A 37 2.31 -3.72 2.45
N ARG A 38 2.32 -4.12 3.73
CA ARG A 38 3.06 -5.30 4.25
C ARG A 38 2.71 -6.63 3.59
N PHE A 39 1.51 -6.72 3.03
CA PHE A 39 1.03 -7.88 2.27
C PHE A 39 1.49 -7.89 0.79
N GLY A 40 2.28 -6.90 0.36
CA GLY A 40 2.70 -6.78 -1.05
C GLY A 40 1.53 -6.47 -1.99
N LYS A 41 0.42 -5.96 -1.46
CA LYS A 41 -0.78 -5.56 -2.21
C LYS A 41 -1.09 -4.11 -1.92
N ARG A 42 -1.57 -3.40 -2.94
CA ARG A 42 -2.01 -2.00 -2.77
C ARG A 42 -3.31 -2.01 -1.95
N PRO A 43 -3.39 -1.23 -0.86
CA PRO A 43 -4.62 -1.14 -0.07
C PRO A 43 -5.74 -0.56 -0.97
N GLN A 44 -6.85 -1.29 -1.11
CA GLN A 44 -7.98 -0.89 -1.96
C GLN A 44 -8.65 0.42 -1.51
N THR A 45 -8.34 0.91 -0.31
CA THR A 45 -8.91 2.14 0.27
C THR A 45 -8.34 3.43 -0.35
N ALA A 46 -7.31 3.35 -1.22
CA ALA A 46 -6.77 4.51 -1.93
C ALA A 46 -7.46 4.80 -3.28
N GLU A 47 -8.62 4.20 -3.56
CA GLU A 47 -9.38 4.43 -4.79
C GLU A 47 -10.85 4.77 -4.48
N LYS A 48 -11.06 5.91 -3.82
CA LYS A 48 -12.33 6.65 -3.98
C LYS A 48 -12.12 7.83 -4.93
N LYS A 49 -12.79 7.72 -6.08
CA LYS A 49 -13.26 8.79 -6.97
C LYS A 49 -12.22 9.48 -7.87
N GLY A 50 -11.97 8.85 -9.02
CA GLY A 50 -11.85 9.58 -10.29
C GLY A 50 -13.23 10.04 -10.81
N LYS A 51 -14.04 10.71 -9.99
CA LYS A 51 -15.11 11.60 -10.47
C LYS A 51 -14.49 13.00 -10.58
N TYR A 52 -13.57 13.21 -11.51
CA TYR A 52 -13.30 14.57 -11.98
C TYR A 52 -14.47 14.96 -12.89
N VAL A 53 -15.65 15.09 -12.28
CA VAL A 53 -16.83 15.66 -12.92
C VAL A 53 -16.46 17.11 -13.20
N THR A 54 -16.18 17.41 -14.46
CA THR A 54 -16.04 18.78 -14.94
C THR A 54 -17.42 19.45 -14.87
N LEU A 55 -17.77 19.99 -13.72
CA LEU A 55 -18.78 21.05 -13.55
C LEU A 55 -18.20 22.39 -14.04
N LYS A 56 -17.76 22.41 -15.29
CA LYS A 56 -17.39 23.59 -16.07
C LYS A 56 -17.82 23.23 -17.50
N GLU A 57 -18.83 23.82 -18.15
CA GLU A 57 -19.51 25.10 -17.97
C GLU A 57 -20.97 24.96 -18.40
N ALA A 58 -21.90 25.16 -17.46
CA ALA A 58 -23.29 25.48 -17.74
C ALA A 58 -23.56 26.87 -17.15
N SER A 59 -22.96 27.90 -17.75
CA SER A 59 -23.41 29.29 -17.57
C SER A 59 -22.73 30.21 -18.59
N ARG A 60 -23.54 30.66 -19.55
CA ARG A 60 -23.31 31.70 -20.58
C ARG A 60 -22.69 31.24 -21.89
#